data_AF-A0A821JBG6-F1
#
_entry.id   AF-A0A821JBG6-F1
#
_cell.length_a   1.000
_cell.length_b   1.000
_cell.length_c   1.000
_cell.angle_alpha   90.00
_cell.angle_beta   90.00
_cell.angle_gamma   90.00
#
_symmetry.space_group_name_H-M   'P 1'
#
loop_
_entity.id
_entity.type
_entity.pdbx_description
1 polymer ?
#
loop_
_entity_poly.entity_id
_entity_poly.type
_entity_poly.pdbx_seq_one_letter_code
_entity_poly.pdbx_strand_id
1 'polypeptide(L)' 'LNWTNEFEYWLNDIEPPVDNYQLTTIKANLRVTHLNYWYEHGGVMIMGYEMYRRLANGFGLK' A
#
# COMPACT_ATOMS: atom_id res chain seq x y z
N LEU A 1 12.21 8.54 5.45
CA LEU A 1 10.89 9.20 5.64
C LEU A 1 9.90 8.16 6.13
N ASN A 2 9.11 8.51 7.15
CA ASN A 2 8.08 7.63 7.66
C ASN A 2 6.70 8.11 7.18
N TRP A 3 6.41 7.87 5.90
CA TRP A 3 5.14 8.30 5.27
C TRP A 3 3.91 7.77 6.01
N THR A 4 3.99 6.61 6.64
CA THR A 4 2.90 6.05 7.44
C THR A 4 2.47 7.01 8.55
N ASN A 5 3.43 7.51 9.34
CA ASN A 5 3.12 8.45 10.42
C ASN A 5 2.57 9.78 9.90
N GLU A 6 3.08 10.27 8.77
CA GLU A 6 2.60 11.52 8.18
C GLU A 6 1.15 11.39 7.72
N PHE A 7 0.80 10.30 7.04
CA PHE A 7 -0.57 10.04 6.60
C PHE A 7 -1.52 9.79 7.78
N GLU A 8 -1.06 9.08 8.82
CA GLU A 8 -1.84 8.96 10.06
C GLU A 8 -2.12 10.32 10.70
N TYR A 9 -1.11 11.21 10.75
CA TYR A 9 -1.28 12.55 11.30
C TYR A 9 -2.19 13.44 10.45
N TRP A 10 -2.02 13.45 9.12
CA TRP A 10 -2.79 14.32 8.22
C TRP A 10 -4.23 13.86 8.02
N LEU A 11 -4.51 12.56 8.14
CA LEU A 11 -5.83 11.97 7.88
C LEU A 11 -6.61 11.67 9.17
N ASN A 12 -6.07 12.01 10.34
CA ASN A 12 -6.68 11.72 11.64
C ASN A 12 -8.10 12.31 11.80
N ASP A 13 -8.39 13.42 11.13
CA ASP A 13 -9.66 14.14 11.29
C ASP A 13 -10.63 13.92 10.10
N ILE A 14 -10.34 12.95 9.21
CA ILE A 14 -11.21 12.63 8.06
C ILE A 14 -12.16 11.48 8.41
N GLU A 15 -13.45 11.68 8.12
CA GLU A 15 -14.48 10.65 8.16
C GLU A 15 -15.07 10.38 6.76
N PRO A 16 -15.14 9.11 6.31
CA PRO A 16 -14.68 7.90 7.00
C PRO A 16 -13.13 7.81 7.08
N PRO A 17 -12.58 7.05 8.04
CA PRO A 17 -11.14 6.86 8.16
C PRO A 17 -10.52 6.35 6.87
N VAL A 18 -9.34 6.88 6.53
CA VAL A 18 -8.59 6.46 5.34
C VAL A 18 -7.55 5.43 5.74
N ASP A 19 -7.67 4.22 5.19
CA ASP A 19 -6.73 3.14 5.47
C ASP A 19 -5.36 3.37 4.81
N ASN A 20 -4.31 3.12 5.58
CA ASN A 20 -2.91 3.17 5.13
C ASN A 20 -2.35 1.75 4.97
N TYR A 21 -1.97 1.40 3.74
CA TYR A 21 -1.42 0.09 3.39
C TYR A 21 0.06 0.21 3.09
N GLN A 22 0.90 -0.55 3.80
CA GLN A 22 2.35 -0.54 3.55
C GLN A 22 2.80 -1.89 2.97
N LEU A 23 3.04 -1.94 1.67
CA LEU A 23 3.34 -3.20 0.97
C LEU A 23 4.71 -3.78 1.36
N THR A 24 5.61 -2.97 1.92
CA THR A 24 6.95 -3.41 2.36
C THR A 24 6.90 -4.26 3.63
N THR A 25 5.90 -4.08 4.49
CA THR A 25 5.72 -4.87 5.73
C THR A 25 5.00 -6.19 5.48
N ILE A 26 4.40 -6.34 4.30
CA ILE A 26 3.63 -7.51 3.89
C ILE A 26 4.54 -8.59 3.30
N LYS A 27 4.31 -9.85 3.70
CA LYS A 27 5.01 -11.02 3.18
C LYS A 27 4.87 -11.09 1.66
N ALA A 28 5.95 -11.41 0.96
CA ALA A 28 6.02 -11.35 -0.51
C ALA A 28 4.87 -12.11 -1.21
N ASN A 29 4.48 -13.29 -0.70
CA ASN A 29 3.41 -14.12 -1.25
C ASN A 29 1.99 -13.55 -1.04
N LEU A 30 1.81 -12.60 -0.11
CA LEU A 30 0.50 -11.97 0.17
C LEU A 30 0.35 -10.58 -0.47
N ARG A 31 1.43 -10.05 -1.09
CA ARG A 31 1.43 -8.68 -1.64
C ARG A 31 0.40 -8.49 -2.73
N VAL A 32 0.22 -9.47 -3.62
CA VAL A 32 -0.77 -9.38 -4.71
C VAL A 32 -2.20 -9.35 -4.13
N THR A 33 -2.49 -10.22 -3.15
CA THR A 33 -3.78 -10.23 -2.45
C THR A 33 -4.08 -8.89 -1.79
N HIS A 34 -3.12 -8.32 -1.05
CA HIS A 34 -3.29 -7.01 -0.42
C HIS A 34 -3.39 -5.86 -1.42
N LEU A 35 -2.67 -5.93 -2.53
CA LEU A 35 -2.76 -4.93 -3.59
C LEU A 35 -4.15 -4.94 -4.23
N ASN A 36 -4.71 -6.13 -4.48
CA ASN A 36 -6.07 -6.28 -4.99
C ASN A 36 -7.10 -5.76 -3.97
N TYR A 37 -6.93 -6.09 -2.69
CA TYR A 37 -7.79 -5.58 -1.64
C TYR A 37 -7.78 -4.04 -1.58
N TRP A 38 -6.60 -3.42 -1.62
CA TRP A 38 -6.48 -1.96 -1.68
C TRP A 38 -7.09 -1.37 -2.96
N TYR A 39 -6.93 -2.04 -4.11
CA TYR A 39 -7.54 -1.60 -5.36
C TYR A 39 -9.08 -1.56 -5.28
N GLU A 40 -9.69 -2.50 -4.55
CA GLU A 40 -11.14 -2.57 -4.36
C GLU A 40 -11.67 -1.62 -3.27
N HIS A 41 -10.92 -1.42 -2.18
CA HIS A 41 -11.40 -0.69 -0.99
C HIS A 41 -10.88 0.76 -0.91
N GLY A 42 -9.86 1.11 -1.70
CA GLY A 42 -9.25 2.44 -1.70
C GLY A 42 -8.29 2.67 -0.52
N GLY A 43 -7.99 3.95 -0.26
CA GLY A 43 -7.02 4.37 0.76
C GLY A 43 -5.63 4.67 0.19
N VAL A 44 -4.63 4.76 1.06
CA VAL A 44 -3.26 5.12 0.68
C VAL A 44 -2.37 3.88 0.61
N MET A 45 -1.76 3.62 -0.54
CA MET A 45 -0.76 2.56 -0.71
C MET A 45 0.65 3.12 -0.68
N ILE A 46 1.43 2.68 0.31
CA ILE A 46 2.84 3.00 0.50
C ILE A 46 3.66 1.80 0.03
N MET A 47 4.51 2.03 -0.96
CA MET A 47 5.39 1.01 -1.51
C MET A 47 6.75 1.58 -1.91
N GLY A 48 7.79 0.76 -1.76
CA GLY A 48 9.12 1.12 -2.25
C GLY A 48 9.17 1.16 -3.78
N TYR A 49 9.95 2.08 -4.35
CA TYR A 49 10.06 2.27 -5.80
C TYR A 49 10.45 0.98 -6.55
N GLU A 50 11.41 0.22 -6.04
CA GLU A 50 11.82 -1.04 -6.68
C GLU A 50 10.65 -2.04 -6.76
N MET A 51 9.86 -2.16 -5.69
CA MET A 51 8.70 -3.03 -5.65
C MET A 51 7.62 -2.58 -6.62
N TYR A 52 7.37 -1.26 -6.71
CA TYR A 52 6.48 -0.69 -7.71
C TYR A 52 6.92 -1.07 -9.12
N ARG A 53 8.19 -0.86 -9.47
CA ARG A 53 8.69 -1.21 -10.80
C ARG A 53 8.56 -2.71 -11.10
N ARG A 54 8.80 -3.58 -10.12
CA ARG A 54 8.69 -5.03 -10.32
C ARG A 54 7.24 -5.41 -10.64
N LEU A 55 6.29 -4.94 -9.82
CA LEU A 55 4.87 -5.22 -10.01
C LEU A 55 4.32 -4.63 -11.32
N ALA A 56 4.66 -3.37 -11.62
CA ALA A 56 4.24 -2.69 -12.85
C ALA A 56 4.74 -3.38 -14.13
N ASN A 57 5.90 -4.04 -14.07
CA ASN A 57 6.47 -4.79 -15.19
C ASN A 57 6.06 -6.27 -15.19
N GLY A 58 5.09 -6.70 -14.38
CA GLY A 58 4.61 -8.08 -14.38
C GLY A 58 5.49 -9.08 -13.61
N PHE A 59 6.55 -8.63 -12.92
CA PHE A 59 7.42 -9.54 -12.17
C PHE A 59 6.73 -10.05 -10.90
N GLY A 60 6.52 -11.36 -10.83
CA GLY A 60 5.92 -12.02 -9.66
C GLY A 60 4.38 -12.08 -9.68
N LEU A 61 3.74 -11.70 -10.79
CA LEU A 61 2.30 -11.83 -11.04
C LEU A 61 1.93 -13.14 -11.77
N LYS A 62 2.71 -14.22 -11.58
CA LYS A 62 2.43 -15.55 -12.16
C LYS A 62 1.62 -16.42 -11.22
#